data_AF-A0A7C5QZ71-F1
#
_entry.id   AF-A0A7C5QZ71-F1
#
_cell.length_a   1.000
_cell.length_b   1.000
_cell.length_c   1.000
_cell.angle_alpha   90.00
_cell.angle_beta   90.00
_cell.angle_gamma   90.00
#
_symmetry.space_group_name_H-M   'P 1'
#
loop_
_entity.id
_entity.type
_entity.pdbx_description
1 polymer ?
#
loop_
_entity_poly.entity_id
_entity_poly.type
_entity_poly.pdbx_seq_one_letter_code
_entity_poly.pdbx_strand_id
1 'polypeptide(L)'
;MHWSSDWRGLQRPEISFAYLAPLRNCIITWRIDLSGITRNEKIQTLKSQNMLDLINAIPFPDWISDTAVKIGPISIKWYGISYIVGLYLAYFYARKTLNNRPIWHPRQNTTSSMKVPDHKTLEDFLFYCLVGIIVGGRLGYIILYGLPEYLQEPVRIFKVWEGGMSFHGGFLGVVLATVIL
;
A
#
# COMPACT_ATOMS: atom_id res chain seq x y z
N MET A 1 -6.99 11.16 -0.85
CA MET A 1 -6.62 10.20 0.22
C MET A 1 -5.52 10.82 1.08
N HIS A 2 -5.90 11.53 2.14
CA HIS A 2 -4.97 12.05 3.13
C HIS A 2 -4.66 10.92 4.11
N TRP A 3 -3.48 10.31 3.99
CA TRP A 3 -3.02 9.26 4.87
C TRP A 3 -2.43 9.92 6.12
N SER A 4 -3.25 10.14 7.15
CA SER A 4 -2.75 10.55 8.46
C SER A 4 -2.16 9.34 9.16
N SER A 5 -0.85 9.36 9.42
CA SER A 5 -0.11 8.36 10.18
C SER A 5 -0.40 8.40 11.69
N ASP A 6 -1.51 9.02 12.12
CA ASP A 6 -1.82 9.24 13.53
C ASP A 6 -2.89 8.24 14.00
N TRP A 7 -2.42 7.09 14.44
CA TRP A 7 -3.26 6.04 15.06
C TRP A 7 -3.69 6.38 16.50
N ARG A 8 -3.37 7.59 16.99
CA ARG A 8 -3.66 8.06 18.37
C ARG A 8 -5.04 8.70 18.54
N GLY A 9 -5.92 8.57 17.55
CA GLY A 9 -7.24 9.21 17.52
C GLY A 9 -8.43 8.38 18.02
N LEU A 10 -8.22 7.21 18.63
CA LEU A 10 -9.33 6.47 19.27
C LEU A 10 -9.75 7.19 20.55
N GLN A 11 -10.75 8.06 20.41
CA GLN A 11 -11.53 8.62 21.52
C GLN A 11 -12.01 7.46 22.40
N ARG A 12 -11.46 7.35 23.60
CA ARG A 12 -11.95 6.41 24.61
C ARG A 12 -13.38 6.81 25.00
N PRO A 13 -14.30 5.86 25.20
CA PRO A 13 -15.63 6.17 25.69
C PRO A 13 -15.54 6.89 27.03
N GLU A 14 -16.30 7.98 27.18
CA GLU A 14 -16.43 8.71 28.43
C GLU A 14 -16.97 7.76 29.50
N ILE A 15 -16.15 7.50 30.52
CA ILE A 15 -16.60 6.88 31.76
C ILE A 15 -16.54 7.98 32.80
N SER A 16 -17.70 8.56 33.13
CA SER A 16 -17.81 9.51 34.23
C SER A 16 -17.39 8.82 35.52
N PHE A 17 -16.36 9.35 36.19
CA PHE A 17 -16.02 8.98 37.57
C PHE A 17 -15.90 10.26 38.40
N ALA A 18 -16.58 10.24 39.53
CA ALA A 18 -16.85 11.38 40.38
C ALA A 18 -15.59 12.08 40.90
N TYR A 19 -15.68 13.41 40.99
CA TYR A 19 -14.73 14.32 41.61
C TYR A 19 -14.50 13.99 43.10
N LEU A 20 -13.28 13.62 43.48
CA LEU A 20 -12.66 14.01 44.75
C LEU A 20 -11.13 14.12 44.56
N ALA A 21 -10.61 15.35 44.68
CA ALA A 21 -9.19 15.69 44.76
C ALA A 21 -8.76 15.84 46.24
N PRO A 22 -7.49 16.12 46.61
CA PRO A 22 -6.20 15.90 45.93
C PRO A 22 -5.19 15.14 46.84
N LEU A 23 -4.08 14.62 46.28
CA LEU A 23 -2.69 14.79 46.75
C LEU A 23 -1.71 13.70 46.23
N ARG A 24 -0.70 14.20 45.50
CA ARG A 24 0.69 13.70 45.32
C ARG A 24 0.96 12.35 44.61
N ASN A 25 1.56 12.52 43.43
CA ASN A 25 2.41 11.58 42.69
C ASN A 25 1.75 10.29 42.20
N CYS A 26 0.84 10.55 41.26
CA CYS A 26 0.16 9.66 40.35
C CYS A 26 1.15 8.88 39.46
N ILE A 27 1.57 7.70 39.91
CA ILE A 27 1.87 6.59 39.00
C ILE A 27 0.50 5.99 38.70
N ILE A 28 0.01 6.09 37.47
CA ILE A 28 -1.19 5.36 37.02
C ILE A 28 -0.77 3.88 36.92
N THR A 29 -0.65 3.24 38.08
CA THR A 29 -0.54 1.79 38.20
C THR A 29 -1.97 1.28 38.06
N TRP A 30 -2.27 0.68 36.91
CA TRP A 30 -3.49 -0.09 36.69
C TRP A 30 -3.42 -1.35 37.56
N ARG A 31 -3.58 -1.20 38.88
CA ARG A 31 -3.62 -2.32 39.80
C ARG A 31 -5.02 -2.91 39.75
N ILE A 32 -5.21 -3.89 38.88
CA ILE A 32 -6.41 -4.74 38.88
C ILE A 32 -6.51 -5.37 40.27
N ASP A 33 -7.55 -5.02 41.03
CA ASP A 33 -7.78 -5.59 42.35
C ASP A 33 -8.26 -7.04 42.20
N LEU A 34 -7.37 -7.97 42.51
CA LEU A 34 -7.59 -9.42 42.39
C LEU A 34 -7.91 -10.04 43.76
N SER A 35 -8.24 -9.23 44.79
CA SER A 35 -8.44 -9.68 46.17
C SER A 35 -9.70 -10.55 46.36
N GLY A 36 -10.69 -10.43 45.47
CA GLY A 36 -11.93 -11.21 45.49
C GLY A 36 -12.00 -12.38 44.48
N ILE A 37 -10.94 -12.63 43.71
CA ILE A 37 -10.94 -13.59 42.59
C ILE A 37 -10.27 -14.90 43.00
N THR A 38 -10.88 -16.03 42.66
CA THR A 38 -10.31 -17.34 42.99
C THR A 38 -8.98 -17.56 42.26
N ARG A 39 -8.07 -18.37 42.83
CA ARG A 39 -6.72 -18.59 42.26
C ARG A 39 -6.75 -19.03 40.78
N ASN A 40 -7.75 -19.80 40.38
CA ASN A 40 -7.89 -20.29 39.01
C ASN A 40 -8.29 -19.19 38.02
N GLU A 41 -9.19 -18.29 38.43
CA GLU A 41 -9.60 -17.15 37.61
C GLU A 41 -8.45 -16.16 37.43
N LYS A 42 -7.63 -15.94 38.47
CA LYS A 42 -6.42 -15.10 38.41
C LYS A 42 -5.39 -15.64 37.41
N ILE A 43 -5.24 -16.96 37.34
CA ILE A 43 -4.35 -17.61 36.36
C ILE A 43 -4.90 -17.45 34.94
N GLN A 44 -6.21 -17.57 34.75
CA GLN A 44 -6.85 -17.37 33.44
C GLN A 44 -6.73 -15.91 32.96
N THR A 45 -6.92 -14.92 33.84
CA THR A 45 -6.78 -13.50 33.47
C THR A 45 -5.33 -13.15 33.13
N LEU A 46 -4.35 -13.66 33.88
CA LEU A 46 -2.92 -13.44 33.60
C LEU A 46 -2.49 -14.14 32.31
N LYS A 47 -2.99 -15.36 32.06
CA LYS A 47 -2.73 -16.08 30.81
C LYS A 47 -3.35 -15.34 29.63
N SER A 48 -4.58 -14.81 29.77
CA SER A 48 -5.22 -14.00 28.75
C SER A 48 -4.46 -12.70 28.48
N GLN A 49 -4.02 -11.97 29.50
CA GLN A 49 -3.22 -10.75 29.31
C GLN A 49 -1.89 -11.06 28.61
N ASN A 50 -1.17 -12.09 29.05
CA ASN A 50 0.06 -12.51 28.40
C ASN A 50 -0.18 -13.01 26.97
N MET A 51 -1.31 -13.66 26.68
CA MET A 51 -1.66 -14.07 25.32
C MET A 51 -2.00 -12.86 24.43
N LEU A 52 -2.68 -11.85 24.95
CA LEU A 52 -2.97 -10.62 24.20
C LEU A 52 -1.70 -9.80 23.96
N ASP A 53 -0.77 -9.78 24.90
CA ASP A 53 0.54 -9.17 24.71
C ASP A 53 1.35 -9.95 23.68
N LEU A 54 1.35 -11.29 23.72
CA LEU A 54 2.00 -12.14 22.70
C LEU A 54 1.43 -11.95 21.29
N ILE A 55 0.12 -11.72 21.15
CA ILE A 55 -0.52 -11.41 19.85
C ILE A 55 -0.13 -9.98 19.38
N ASN A 56 0.16 -9.07 20.29
CA ASN A 56 0.58 -7.69 20.02
C ASN A 56 2.12 -7.49 19.96
N ALA A 57 2.94 -8.51 20.24
CA ALA A 57 4.36 -8.33 20.63
C ALA A 57 5.40 -8.48 19.52
N ILE A 58 5.09 -8.07 18.28
CA ILE A 58 6.16 -7.63 17.37
C ILE A 58 5.91 -6.15 17.06
N PRO A 59 6.39 -5.23 17.92
CA PRO A 59 6.35 -3.81 17.58
C PRO A 59 7.12 -3.61 16.28
N PHE A 60 6.55 -2.82 15.37
CA PHE A 60 7.25 -2.46 14.15
C PHE A 60 8.56 -1.74 14.51
N PRO A 61 9.68 -2.09 13.88
CA PRO A 61 10.97 -1.49 14.21
C PRO A 61 10.99 0.02 13.95
N ASP A 62 11.31 0.81 14.98
CA ASP A 62 11.38 2.28 14.91
C ASP A 62 12.46 2.80 13.96
N TRP A 63 13.44 1.96 13.59
CA TRP A 63 14.53 2.31 12.68
C TRP A 63 14.13 2.24 11.20
N ILE A 64 12.98 1.65 10.86
CA ILE A 64 12.44 1.67 9.50
C ILE A 64 11.53 2.90 9.35
N SER A 65 11.97 3.86 8.54
CA SER A 65 11.16 4.99 8.12
C SER A 65 10.52 4.71 6.74
N ASP A 66 9.35 5.30 6.48
CA ASP A 66 8.66 5.21 5.17
C ASP A 66 9.42 5.99 4.06
N THR A 67 10.22 6.98 4.45
CA THR A 67 10.95 7.86 3.53
C THR A 67 12.40 7.38 3.39
N ALA A 68 12.81 7.09 2.15
CA ALA A 68 14.18 6.70 1.83
C ALA A 68 15.12 7.91 1.82
N VAL A 69 14.75 8.95 1.05
CA VAL A 69 15.55 10.16 0.88
C VAL A 69 14.62 11.37 0.84
N LYS A 70 14.94 12.42 1.59
CA LYS A 70 14.21 13.69 1.58
C LYS A 70 15.10 14.77 0.96
N ILE A 71 14.68 15.34 -0.17
CA ILE A 71 15.37 16.42 -0.85
C ILE A 71 14.43 17.64 -0.83
N GLY A 72 14.62 18.53 0.16
CA GLY A 72 13.77 19.71 0.35
C GLY A 72 12.28 19.34 0.54
N PRO A 73 11.37 19.81 -0.33
CA PRO A 73 9.94 19.50 -0.25
C PRO A 73 9.56 18.12 -0.83
N ILE A 74 10.49 17.43 -1.51
CA ILE A 74 10.23 16.15 -2.15
C ILE A 74 10.71 15.02 -1.24
N SER A 75 9.79 14.16 -0.83
CA SER A 75 10.08 12.96 -0.04
C SER A 75 9.98 11.72 -0.92
N ILE A 76 11.11 11.07 -1.16
CA ILE A 76 11.19 9.80 -1.91
C ILE A 76 10.90 8.66 -0.94
N LYS A 77 9.87 7.89 -1.23
CA LYS A 77 9.41 6.77 -0.40
C LYS A 77 10.07 5.45 -0.83
N TRP A 78 10.24 4.52 0.10
CA TRP A 78 10.76 3.18 -0.22
C TRP A 78 9.91 2.42 -1.24
N TYR A 79 8.59 2.57 -1.18
CA TYR A 79 7.69 1.93 -2.14
C TYR A 79 7.91 2.45 -3.58
N GLY A 80 8.32 3.71 -3.76
CA GLY A 80 8.59 4.27 -5.08
C GLY A 80 9.83 3.65 -5.69
N ILE A 81 10.86 3.44 -4.86
CA ILE A 81 12.10 2.77 -5.26
C ILE A 81 11.81 1.32 -5.65
N SER A 82 11.02 0.59 -4.86
CA SER A 82 10.68 -0.80 -5.18
C SER A 82 9.91 -0.92 -6.50
N TYR A 83 9.04 0.04 -6.84
CA TYR A 83 8.38 0.07 -8.15
C TYR A 83 9.38 0.23 -9.30
N ILE A 84 10.34 1.15 -9.19
CA ILE A 84 11.37 1.37 -10.23
C ILE A 84 12.22 0.10 -10.41
N VAL A 85 12.66 -0.49 -9.30
CA VAL A 85 13.44 -1.73 -9.31
C VAL A 85 12.63 -2.88 -9.93
N GLY A 86 11.36 -3.02 -9.57
CA GLY A 86 10.47 -4.03 -10.13
C GLY A 86 10.26 -3.88 -11.64
N LEU A 87 10.01 -2.66 -12.12
CA LEU A 87 9.88 -2.36 -13.54
C LEU A 87 11.18 -2.66 -14.30
N TYR A 88 12.33 -2.29 -13.73
CA TYR A 88 13.63 -2.57 -14.33
C TYR A 88 13.91 -4.08 -14.44
N LEU A 89 13.62 -4.85 -13.40
CA LEU A 89 13.78 -6.31 -13.41
C LEU A 89 12.82 -6.97 -14.40
N ALA A 90 11.57 -6.49 -14.51
CA ALA A 90 10.61 -6.97 -15.49
C ALA A 90 11.09 -6.71 -16.92
N TYR A 91 11.57 -5.50 -17.22
CA TYR A 91 12.18 -5.17 -18.52
C TYR A 91 13.39 -6.05 -18.83
N PHE A 92 14.31 -6.20 -17.88
CA PHE A 92 15.51 -7.03 -18.04
C PHE A 92 15.14 -8.49 -18.34
N TYR A 93 14.18 -9.04 -17.60
CA TYR A 93 13.68 -10.38 -17.84
C TYR A 93 13.01 -10.53 -19.20
N ALA A 94 12.13 -9.60 -19.57
CA ALA A 94 11.46 -9.61 -20.87
C ALA A 94 12.45 -9.53 -22.04
N ARG A 95 13.46 -8.66 -21.94
CA ARG A 95 14.54 -8.54 -22.93
C ARG A 95 15.36 -9.83 -23.05
N LYS A 96 15.67 -10.48 -21.93
CA LYS A 96 16.36 -11.79 -21.94
C LYS A 96 15.52 -12.86 -22.62
N THR A 97 14.21 -12.86 -22.43
CA THR A 97 13.27 -13.80 -23.07
C THR A 97 13.17 -13.59 -24.58
N LEU A 98 13.26 -12.36 -25.09
CA LEU A 98 13.31 -12.09 -26.54
C LEU A 98 14.53 -12.73 -27.22
N ASN A 99 15.68 -12.75 -26.54
CA ASN A 99 16.90 -13.36 -27.08
C ASN A 99 16.85 -14.90 -27.09
N ASN A 100 15.93 -15.51 -26.33
CA ASN A 100 15.77 -16.96 -26.27
C ASN A 100 14.84 -17.46 -27.39
N ARG A 101 15.42 -17.67 -28.57
CA ARG A 101 14.73 -18.18 -29.79
C ARG A 101 13.83 -19.42 -29.61
N PRO A 102 14.15 -20.45 -28.79
CA PRO A 102 13.28 -21.64 -28.69
C PRO A 102 11.93 -21.40 -28.02
N ILE A 103 11.72 -20.24 -27.37
CA ILE A 103 10.45 -19.89 -26.71
C ILE A 103 9.41 -19.43 -27.74
N TRP A 104 9.87 -18.77 -28.81
CA TRP A 104 9.00 -18.08 -29.78
C TRP A 104 8.66 -18.92 -31.02
N HIS A 105 9.46 -19.93 -31.33
CA HIS A 105 9.17 -20.87 -32.41
C HIS A 105 8.65 -22.19 -31.82
N PRO A 106 7.32 -22.42 -31.79
CA PRO A 106 6.82 -23.75 -31.50
C PRO A 106 7.37 -24.72 -32.54
N ARG A 107 7.95 -25.83 -32.06
CA ARG A 107 8.62 -26.86 -32.87
C ARG A 107 7.71 -27.52 -33.93
N GLN A 108 6.43 -27.15 -33.99
CA GLN A 108 5.40 -27.79 -34.81
C GLN A 108 4.40 -26.75 -35.34
N ASN A 109 4.49 -26.48 -36.65
CA ASN A 109 3.42 -26.24 -37.64
C ASN A 109 2.07 -25.58 -37.25
N THR A 110 2.03 -24.64 -36.30
CA THR A 110 0.80 -23.86 -36.06
C THR A 110 0.72 -22.65 -36.99
N THR A 111 -0.39 -22.59 -37.72
CA THR A 111 -0.70 -21.75 -38.89
C THR A 111 -0.95 -20.27 -38.54
N SER A 112 -0.05 -19.67 -37.78
CA SER A 112 -0.04 -18.23 -37.53
C SER A 112 1.41 -17.81 -37.43
N SER A 113 1.83 -16.91 -38.31
CA SER A 113 3.17 -16.33 -38.28
C SER A 113 3.33 -15.57 -36.97
N MET A 114 3.72 -16.25 -35.89
CA MET A 114 4.00 -15.65 -34.60
C MET A 114 5.22 -14.75 -34.80
N LYS A 115 4.95 -13.46 -34.95
CA LYS A 115 6.00 -12.45 -35.12
C LYS A 115 6.75 -12.38 -33.80
N VAL A 116 8.02 -12.79 -33.81
CA VAL A 116 8.90 -12.55 -32.65
C VAL A 116 8.88 -11.05 -32.38
N PRO A 117 8.50 -10.61 -31.17
CA PRO A 117 8.47 -9.18 -30.86
C PRO A 117 9.88 -8.61 -31.00
N ASP A 118 10.00 -7.46 -31.65
CA ASP A 118 11.26 -6.73 -31.68
C ASP A 118 11.49 -6.05 -30.32
N HIS A 119 12.74 -5.70 -30.02
CA HIS A 119 13.09 -4.94 -28.81
C HIS A 119 12.27 -3.64 -28.72
N LYS A 120 12.07 -2.97 -29.86
CA LYS A 120 11.26 -1.76 -29.95
C LYS A 120 9.80 -2.01 -29.53
N THR A 121 9.20 -3.12 -29.99
CA THR A 121 7.82 -3.47 -29.63
C THR A 121 7.66 -3.71 -28.13
N LEU A 122 8.66 -4.31 -27.48
CA LEU A 122 8.66 -4.48 -26.02
C LEU A 122 8.75 -3.13 -25.29
N GLU A 123 9.61 -2.24 -25.75
CA GLU A 123 9.77 -0.90 -25.15
C GLU A 123 8.51 -0.06 -25.31
N ASP A 124 7.90 -0.08 -26.51
CA ASP A 124 6.62 0.56 -26.77
C ASP A 124 5.53 -0.03 -25.86
N PHE A 125 5.42 -1.37 -25.76
CA PHE A 125 4.45 -2.03 -24.90
C PHE A 125 4.59 -1.62 -23.42
N LEU A 126 5.81 -1.62 -22.88
CA LEU A 126 6.06 -1.23 -21.49
C LEU A 126 5.73 0.25 -21.25
N PHE A 127 6.02 1.11 -22.21
CA PHE A 127 5.66 2.52 -22.15
C PHE A 127 4.14 2.70 -22.11
N TYR A 128 3.39 2.05 -23.01
CA TYR A 128 1.92 2.11 -23.00
C TYR A 128 1.30 1.50 -21.75
N CYS A 129 1.88 0.42 -21.21
CA CYS A 129 1.47 -0.13 -19.92
C CYS A 129 1.68 0.87 -18.79
N LEU A 130 2.84 1.54 -18.72
CA LEU A 130 3.12 2.54 -17.70
C LEU A 130 2.15 3.74 -17.79
N VAL A 131 1.90 4.23 -19.00
CA VAL A 131 0.90 5.29 -19.25
C VAL A 131 -0.49 4.82 -18.83
N GLY A 132 -0.87 3.58 -19.17
CA GLY A 132 -2.13 2.96 -18.76
C GLY A 132 -2.30 2.89 -17.24
N ILE A 133 -1.25 2.53 -16.50
CA ILE A 133 -1.26 2.51 -15.02
C ILE A 133 -1.52 3.92 -14.48
N ILE A 134 -0.81 4.92 -14.99
CA ILE A 134 -0.88 6.29 -14.48
C ILE A 134 -2.24 6.92 -14.78
N VAL A 135 -2.64 6.89 -16.06
CA VAL A 135 -3.89 7.49 -16.54
C VAL A 135 -5.09 6.71 -16.01
N GLY A 136 -5.08 5.40 -16.15
CA GLY A 136 -6.13 4.53 -15.64
C GLY A 136 -6.27 4.63 -14.13
N GLY A 137 -5.16 4.66 -13.39
CA GLY A 137 -5.18 4.83 -11.95
C GLY A 137 -5.79 6.16 -11.52
N ARG A 138 -5.49 7.25 -12.22
CA ARG A 138 -6.06 8.57 -11.91
C ARG A 138 -7.54 8.64 -12.25
N LEU A 139 -7.93 8.23 -13.45
CA LEU A 139 -9.32 8.23 -13.88
C LEU A 139 -10.18 7.28 -13.04
N GLY A 140 -9.68 6.08 -12.75
CA GLY A 140 -10.35 5.14 -11.86
C GLY A 140 -10.49 5.68 -10.45
N TYR A 141 -9.55 6.49 -9.96
CA TYR A 141 -9.71 7.14 -8.65
C TYR A 141 -10.84 8.16 -8.66
N ILE A 142 -10.87 9.00 -9.70
CA ILE A 142 -11.89 10.03 -9.87
C ILE A 142 -13.28 9.40 -9.97
N ILE A 143 -13.45 8.38 -10.81
CA ILE A 143 -14.75 7.75 -11.05
C ILE A 143 -15.26 7.00 -9.82
N LEU A 144 -14.39 6.24 -9.15
CA LEU A 144 -14.83 5.33 -8.08
C LEU A 144 -14.89 6.00 -6.70
N TYR A 145 -14.08 7.03 -6.43
CA TYR A 145 -13.93 7.57 -5.08
C TYR A 145 -14.23 9.07 -4.96
N GLY A 146 -13.90 9.88 -5.97
CA GLY A 146 -13.88 11.34 -5.83
C GLY A 146 -14.84 12.11 -6.75
N LEU A 147 -15.74 11.44 -7.45
CA LEU A 147 -16.51 12.05 -8.56
C LEU A 147 -17.15 13.41 -8.20
N PRO A 148 -17.83 13.57 -7.05
CA PRO A 148 -18.44 14.85 -6.67
C PRO A 148 -17.42 15.98 -6.43
N GLU A 149 -16.24 15.65 -5.91
CA GLU A 149 -15.19 16.61 -5.56
C GLU A 149 -14.46 17.13 -6.81
N TYR A 150 -14.25 16.26 -7.80
CA TYR A 150 -13.62 16.64 -9.06
C TYR A 150 -14.56 17.40 -10.01
N LEU A 151 -15.89 17.24 -9.86
CA LEU A 151 -16.87 18.04 -10.60
C LEU A 151 -16.87 19.51 -10.14
N GLN A 152 -16.56 19.76 -8.87
CA GLN A 152 -16.49 21.12 -8.32
C GLN A 152 -15.19 21.84 -8.69
N GLU A 153 -14.07 21.11 -8.78
CA GLU A 153 -12.77 21.68 -9.12
C GLU A 153 -12.01 20.79 -10.14
N PRO A 154 -12.31 20.88 -11.45
CA PRO A 154 -11.77 19.97 -12.48
C PRO A 154 -10.25 20.06 -12.63
N VAL A 155 -9.63 21.18 -12.22
CA VAL A 155 -8.17 21.37 -12.26
C VAL A 155 -7.44 20.37 -11.34
N ARG A 156 -8.10 19.83 -10.31
CA ARG A 156 -7.51 18.82 -9.41
C ARG A 156 -7.13 17.52 -10.12
N ILE A 157 -7.71 17.23 -11.28
CA ILE A 157 -7.41 16.02 -12.05
C ILE A 157 -5.91 15.92 -12.34
N PHE A 158 -5.23 17.04 -12.60
CA PHE A 158 -3.80 17.10 -12.92
C PHE A 158 -2.87 17.05 -11.70
N LYS A 159 -3.39 17.26 -10.49
CA LYS A 159 -2.60 17.29 -9.25
C LYS A 159 -2.25 15.88 -8.75
N VAL A 160 -1.46 15.16 -9.54
CA VAL A 160 -1.06 13.77 -9.25
C VAL A 160 -0.18 13.64 -8.01
N TRP A 161 0.50 14.73 -7.61
CA TRP A 161 1.36 14.78 -6.42
C TRP A 161 0.60 14.80 -5.09
N GLU A 162 -0.70 15.16 -5.11
CA GLU A 162 -1.56 15.09 -3.91
C GLU A 162 -1.98 13.63 -3.59
N GLY A 163 -1.54 12.68 -4.41
CA GLY A 163 -1.95 11.28 -4.35
C GLY A 163 -3.34 11.07 -4.96
N GLY A 164 -3.97 9.93 -4.66
CA GLY A 164 -5.27 9.55 -5.23
C GLY A 164 -5.11 8.80 -6.56
N MET A 165 -4.63 7.57 -6.46
CA MET A 165 -4.52 6.61 -7.56
C MET A 165 -5.33 5.37 -7.20
N SER A 166 -6.07 4.83 -8.15
CA SER A 166 -6.86 3.60 -8.00
C SER A 166 -6.09 2.41 -8.57
N PHE A 167 -5.98 1.34 -7.78
CA PHE A 167 -5.41 0.08 -8.29
C PHE A 167 -6.27 -0.50 -9.42
N HIS A 168 -7.60 -0.52 -9.27
CA HIS A 168 -8.51 -1.07 -10.28
C HIS A 168 -8.47 -0.28 -11.59
N GLY A 169 -8.38 1.05 -11.48
CA GLY A 169 -8.21 1.90 -12.65
C GLY A 169 -6.89 1.62 -13.37
N GLY A 170 -5.79 1.49 -12.63
CA GLY A 170 -4.48 1.18 -13.20
C GLY A 170 -4.45 -0.20 -13.87
N PHE A 171 -5.03 -1.22 -13.22
CA PHE A 171 -5.15 -2.56 -13.78
C PHE A 171 -5.95 -2.57 -15.09
N LEU A 172 -7.13 -1.93 -15.10
CA LEU A 172 -7.95 -1.81 -16.31
C LEU A 172 -7.19 -1.06 -17.43
N GLY A 173 -6.44 -0.01 -17.08
CA GLY A 173 -5.59 0.71 -18.02
C GLY A 173 -4.53 -0.17 -18.70
N VAL A 174 -3.86 -1.06 -17.94
CA VAL A 174 -2.90 -2.03 -18.51
C VAL A 174 -3.58 -3.04 -19.42
N VAL A 175 -4.74 -3.56 -19.01
CA VAL A 175 -5.52 -4.50 -19.82
C VAL A 175 -5.89 -3.85 -21.16
N LEU A 176 -6.38 -2.61 -21.13
CA LEU A 176 -6.71 -1.87 -22.36
C LEU A 176 -5.47 -1.63 -23.23
N ALA A 177 -4.33 -1.26 -22.63
CA ALA A 177 -3.08 -1.10 -23.37
C ALA A 177 -2.65 -2.41 -24.06
N THR A 178 -2.82 -3.55 -23.39
CA THR A 178 -2.49 -4.88 -23.94
C THR A 178 -3.43 -5.30 -25.06
N VAL A 179 -4.71 -4.92 -25.00
CA VAL A 179 -5.70 -5.28 -26.03
C VAL A 179 -5.55 -4.42 -27.29
N ILE A 180 -5.11 -3.17 -27.14
CA ILE A 180 -4.99 -2.22 -28.26
C ILE A 180 -3.69 -2.45 -29.08
N LEU A 181 -2.64 -2.96 -28.45
CA LEU A 181 -1.29 -3.07 -29.01
C LEU A 181 -1.00 -4.46 -29.61
#